data_AF-A0A3Q4HLL4-F1
#
_entry.id   AF-A0A3Q4HLL4-F1
#
_cell.length_a   1.000
_cell.length_b   1.000
_cell.length_c   1.000
_cell.angle_alpha   90.00
_cell.angle_beta   90.00
_cell.angle_gamma   90.00
#
_symmetry.space_group_name_H-M   'P 1'
#
loop_
_entity.id
_entity.type
_entity.pdbx_description
1 polymer ?
#
loop_
_entity_poly.entity_id
_entity_poly.type
_entity_poly.pdbx_seq_one_letter_code
_entity_poly.pdbx_strand_id
1 'polypeptide(L)'
;MGLRSRTVVSGSDEQKKPSGAPPGDLLDQSTAGADKDGALLLVAPGRDDYKRSSQGIGIGLLAKTPLNYARPAKRNNIRKRKIQNLIYDALERPRGWALLYHAFVFLIVLGCLILAILTTFKEHENVSAHWLVILETFAIFIFGAEFALRIWAAGCCCRYKGWRGRLKFARKPLCILDIFVLIASVPVVAVRNQGNVLATSLRSLRFLQILRMLRMDRRGGTWKLLGSAIYAHSKELITAWYIGFLSLILASFLVYLVEKDDASVSMSDQENPTAQPKEQDFDTYADALWWGLITLTTIGYGDKTPKTWAGRLLAGTFALIGVSFFALPAVSALSSTHRFFVKGYLNPTLHLSCRYLILILSSLPAHRKDTLEVMAR
;
A
#
# COMPACT_ATOMS: atom_id res chain seq x y z
N MET A 1 -20.79 -59.27 2.73
CA MET A 1 -21.59 -59.52 1.50
C MET A 1 -21.76 -58.14 0.83
N GLY A 2 -21.48 -57.92 -0.45
CA GLY A 2 -21.37 -58.86 -1.59
C GLY A 2 -22.77 -59.16 -2.14
N LEU A 3 -23.08 -59.05 -3.44
CA LEU A 3 -22.25 -58.96 -4.65
C LEU A 3 -22.98 -58.08 -5.72
N ARG A 4 -22.26 -57.36 -6.61
CA ARG A 4 -22.07 -57.66 -8.06
C ARG A 4 -23.40 -57.77 -8.84
N SER A 5 -23.64 -56.98 -9.91
CA SER A 5 -23.36 -57.35 -11.32
C SER A 5 -24.10 -56.38 -12.29
N ARG A 6 -23.72 -56.12 -13.56
CA ARG A 6 -22.48 -56.46 -14.31
C ARG A 6 -22.40 -55.73 -15.69
N THR A 7 -21.19 -55.33 -16.11
CA THR A 7 -20.69 -55.25 -17.52
C THR A 7 -21.42 -54.32 -18.52
N VAL A 8 -20.93 -53.98 -19.73
CA VAL A 8 -20.03 -54.61 -20.74
C VAL A 8 -19.06 -53.53 -21.29
N VAL A 9 -17.71 -53.67 -21.21
CA VAL A 9 -16.74 -54.16 -22.24
C VAL A 9 -16.80 -53.35 -23.57
N SER A 10 -15.72 -52.92 -24.24
CA SER A 10 -14.26 -53.26 -24.25
C SER A 10 -13.41 -51.96 -24.34
N GLY A 11 -12.07 -51.95 -24.23
CA GLY A 11 -11.09 -53.01 -23.94
C GLY A 11 -9.67 -52.65 -24.41
N SER A 12 -8.67 -53.15 -23.68
CA SER A 12 -7.31 -53.59 -24.11
C SER A 12 -6.38 -52.69 -24.98
N ASP A 13 -5.07 -52.57 -24.69
CA ASP A 13 -4.31 -53.09 -23.53
C ASP A 13 -2.94 -52.41 -23.29
N GLU A 14 -2.52 -52.52 -22.03
CA GLU A 14 -1.16 -52.64 -21.46
C GLU A 14 0.02 -51.66 -21.83
N GLN A 15 0.73 -51.02 -20.88
CA GLN A 15 1.65 -51.51 -19.80
C GLN A 15 3.10 -51.68 -20.35
N LYS A 16 4.21 -51.39 -19.64
CA LYS A 16 4.51 -51.45 -18.19
C LYS A 16 5.57 -50.41 -17.74
N LYS A 17 5.84 -50.37 -16.42
CA LYS A 17 6.69 -49.42 -15.67
C LYS A 17 8.12 -50.00 -15.40
N PRO A 18 9.01 -49.50 -14.50
CA PRO A 18 10.37 -49.06 -14.89
C PRO A 18 11.55 -49.75 -14.14
N SER A 19 12.80 -49.52 -14.57
CA SER A 19 14.02 -49.72 -13.73
C SER A 19 15.31 -49.19 -14.39
N GLY A 20 16.37 -48.99 -13.57
CA GLY A 20 17.76 -49.27 -13.97
C GLY A 20 18.67 -48.10 -14.44
N ALA A 21 19.93 -48.14 -13.98
CA ALA A 21 21.12 -47.40 -14.45
C ALA A 21 22.40 -48.08 -13.87
N PRO A 22 23.65 -47.74 -14.29
CA PRO A 22 24.12 -47.01 -15.48
C PRO A 22 24.67 -48.04 -16.51
N PRO A 23 25.97 -48.32 -16.82
CA PRO A 23 27.29 -47.66 -16.60
C PRO A 23 28.12 -47.34 -17.89
N GLY A 24 29.15 -46.48 -17.77
CA GLY A 24 30.30 -46.34 -18.71
C GLY A 24 30.04 -45.63 -20.06
N ASP A 25 31.05 -45.16 -20.80
CA ASP A 25 32.44 -44.84 -20.43
C ASP A 25 33.14 -43.94 -21.49
N LEU A 26 34.32 -43.37 -21.16
CA LEU A 26 35.38 -42.83 -22.04
C LEU A 26 35.07 -41.82 -23.21
N LEU A 27 35.54 -40.55 -23.12
CA LEU A 27 36.77 -40.03 -23.79
C LEU A 27 36.99 -38.48 -23.73
N ASP A 28 38.24 -38.08 -24.00
CA ASP A 28 38.87 -36.72 -24.01
C ASP A 28 38.19 -35.66 -24.92
N GLN A 29 38.34 -34.34 -24.72
CA GLN A 29 39.60 -33.58 -24.66
C GLN A 29 39.52 -32.24 -23.89
N SER A 30 40.63 -31.48 -23.83
CA SER A 30 40.96 -30.56 -22.73
C SER A 30 41.04 -29.05 -23.06
N THR A 31 40.95 -28.20 -22.02
CA THR A 31 41.77 -26.97 -21.88
C THR A 31 41.78 -26.47 -20.41
N ALA A 32 42.86 -25.80 -20.00
CA ALA A 32 43.25 -25.57 -18.59
C ALA A 32 42.46 -24.46 -17.82
N GLY A 33 42.52 -24.43 -16.47
CA GLY A 33 41.74 -23.47 -15.67
C GLY A 33 42.09 -23.14 -14.19
N ALA A 34 43.11 -23.76 -13.57
CA ALA A 34 43.64 -23.47 -12.22
C ALA A 34 42.76 -23.76 -10.97
N ASP A 35 43.45 -24.13 -9.86
CA ASP A 35 42.89 -24.87 -8.71
C ASP A 35 42.36 -24.03 -7.52
N LYS A 36 41.79 -24.75 -6.54
CA LYS A 36 41.50 -24.28 -5.16
C LYS A 36 41.83 -25.35 -4.13
N ASP A 37 42.09 -24.90 -2.90
CA ASP A 37 42.74 -25.67 -1.85
C ASP A 37 41.96 -26.90 -1.36
N GLY A 38 42.63 -28.05 -1.28
CA GLY A 38 42.11 -29.26 -0.66
C GLY A 38 42.35 -29.27 0.86
N ALA A 39 41.28 -29.40 1.65
CA ALA A 39 41.40 -29.65 3.08
C ALA A 39 41.42 -31.17 3.37
N LEU A 40 42.44 -31.64 4.08
CA LEU A 40 42.56 -33.05 4.49
C LEU A 40 42.71 -33.15 6.01
N LEU A 41 41.82 -33.93 6.63
CA LEU A 41 41.81 -34.23 8.06
C LEU A 41 42.56 -35.53 8.33
N LEU A 42 43.35 -35.59 9.41
CA LEU A 42 43.80 -36.85 10.00
C LEU A 42 43.56 -36.88 11.52
N VAL A 43 43.35 -38.11 12.00
CA VAL A 43 42.75 -38.46 13.28
C VAL A 43 43.82 -38.60 14.39
N ALA A 44 43.46 -38.27 15.64
CA ALA A 44 44.31 -38.46 16.84
C ALA A 44 44.18 -39.89 17.41
N PRO A 45 45.13 -40.34 18.26
CA PRO A 45 44.74 -40.60 19.67
C PRO A 45 45.84 -40.52 20.75
N GLY A 46 45.49 -40.02 21.95
CA GLY A 46 46.10 -40.36 23.27
C GLY A 46 47.57 -39.96 23.53
N ARG A 47 48.13 -40.15 24.74
CA ARG A 47 47.55 -40.17 26.11
C ARG A 47 48.69 -39.99 27.17
N ASP A 48 48.30 -39.75 28.43
CA ASP A 48 49.02 -40.02 29.70
C ASP A 48 50.24 -39.17 30.19
N ASP A 49 50.00 -38.54 31.36
CA ASP A 49 50.76 -38.53 32.63
C ASP A 49 51.90 -37.55 33.09
N TYR A 50 51.62 -36.99 34.28
CA TYR A 50 52.45 -36.66 35.47
C TYR A 50 53.80 -35.91 35.41
N LYS A 51 53.82 -34.69 36.01
CA LYS A 51 54.59 -34.43 37.27
C LYS A 51 54.14 -33.18 38.05
N ARG A 52 54.68 -33.00 39.27
CA ARG A 52 54.25 -32.08 40.35
C ARG A 52 55.47 -31.53 41.10
N SER A 53 55.48 -30.23 41.47
CA SER A 53 56.46 -29.47 42.31
C SER A 53 56.73 -28.08 41.67
N SER A 54 56.93 -26.95 42.35
CA SER A 54 56.57 -26.52 43.72
C SER A 54 56.56 -24.95 43.79
N GLN A 55 56.44 -24.41 45.00
CA GLN A 55 56.31 -22.99 45.41
C GLN A 55 57.33 -22.02 44.81
N GLY A 56 56.93 -20.74 44.70
CA GLY A 56 57.84 -19.63 44.34
C GLY A 56 57.16 -18.26 44.31
N ILE A 57 56.82 -17.69 45.47
CA ILE A 57 56.38 -16.28 45.56
C ILE A 57 57.63 -15.39 45.62
N GLY A 58 57.83 -14.53 44.62
CA GLY A 58 58.94 -13.59 44.54
C GLY A 58 58.53 -12.29 43.87
N ILE A 59 58.93 -11.16 44.45
CA ILE A 59 58.55 -9.80 44.02
C ILE A 59 59.71 -9.18 43.22
N GLY A 60 59.46 -8.61 42.04
CA GLY A 60 60.51 -7.86 41.32
C GLY A 60 60.19 -7.36 39.91
N LEU A 61 59.91 -6.05 39.80
CA LEU A 61 60.44 -5.10 38.81
C LEU A 61 60.47 -5.42 37.28
N LEU A 62 59.89 -4.48 36.53
CA LEU A 62 60.38 -3.93 35.24
C LEU A 62 60.51 -4.84 33.99
N ALA A 63 59.36 -5.27 33.45
CA ALA A 63 59.20 -5.59 32.02
C ALA A 63 57.99 -4.85 31.42
N LYS A 64 58.08 -3.51 31.35
CA LYS A 64 56.95 -2.62 31.02
C LYS A 64 56.69 -2.52 29.51
N THR A 65 56.24 -3.61 28.89
CA THR A 65 55.75 -3.57 27.50
C THR A 65 54.46 -2.74 27.40
N PRO A 66 54.39 -1.72 26.53
CA PRO A 66 53.18 -0.94 26.37
C PRO A 66 52.14 -1.76 25.60
N LEU A 67 51.14 -2.30 26.32
CA LEU A 67 49.92 -2.84 25.71
C LEU A 67 49.22 -1.72 24.94
N ASN A 68 49.46 -1.68 23.62
CA ASN A 68 48.90 -0.71 22.70
C ASN A 68 47.38 -0.97 22.55
N TYR A 69 46.58 -0.43 23.47
CA TYR A 69 45.13 -0.60 23.55
C TYR A 69 44.41 0.22 22.46
N ALA A 70 44.66 -0.13 21.20
CA ALA A 70 44.10 0.51 20.02
C ALA A 70 42.60 0.17 19.84
N ARG A 71 41.72 0.70 20.72
CA ARG A 71 40.26 0.41 20.65
C ARG A 71 39.25 1.55 20.91
N PRO A 72 39.47 2.82 20.53
CA PRO A 72 38.41 3.83 20.54
C PRO A 72 37.25 3.50 19.56
N ALA A 73 37.54 2.74 18.49
CA ALA A 73 36.60 2.45 17.39
C ALA A 73 35.26 1.83 17.83
N LYS A 74 35.24 1.00 18.90
CA LYS A 74 34.03 0.30 19.34
C LYS A 74 32.95 1.28 19.87
N ARG A 75 33.34 2.38 20.52
CA ARG A 75 32.41 3.38 21.10
C ARG A 75 31.73 4.23 20.02
N ASN A 76 32.46 4.64 18.99
CA ASN A 76 31.90 5.42 17.88
C ASN A 76 30.89 4.61 17.04
N ASN A 77 31.12 3.31 16.86
CA ASN A 77 30.16 2.44 16.18
C ASN A 77 28.84 2.26 16.97
N ILE A 78 28.89 2.28 18.30
CA ILE A 78 27.68 2.27 19.15
C ILE A 78 26.93 3.60 19.08
N ARG A 79 27.65 4.74 19.15
CA ARG A 79 27.06 6.09 18.97
C ARG A 79 26.38 6.23 17.59
N LYS A 80 27.06 5.85 16.51
CA LYS A 80 26.50 5.86 15.14
C LYS A 80 25.22 5.03 15.03
N ARG A 81 25.17 3.81 15.59
CA ARG A 81 23.95 2.98 15.60
C ARG A 81 22.80 3.57 16.41
N LYS A 82 23.08 4.18 17.58
CA LYS A 82 22.04 4.88 18.37
C LYS A 82 21.46 6.06 17.59
N ILE A 83 22.30 6.86 16.94
CA ILE A 83 21.87 8.00 16.10
C ILE A 83 21.06 7.50 14.89
N GLN A 84 21.53 6.46 14.19
CA GLN A 84 20.78 5.85 13.09
C GLN A 84 19.40 5.36 13.51
N ASN A 85 19.29 4.71 14.69
CA ASN A 85 17.99 4.24 15.16
C ASN A 85 17.07 5.39 15.61
N LEU A 86 17.60 6.42 16.28
CA LEU A 86 16.83 7.61 16.66
C LEU A 86 16.27 8.34 15.43
N ILE A 87 17.10 8.50 14.38
CA ILE A 87 16.70 9.11 13.12
C ILE A 87 15.70 8.21 12.36
N TYR A 88 15.92 6.90 12.36
CA TYR A 88 14.97 5.95 11.78
C TYR A 88 13.61 6.01 12.47
N ASP A 89 13.56 6.03 13.81
CA ASP A 89 12.30 6.15 14.55
C ASP A 89 11.65 7.53 14.36
N ALA A 90 12.40 8.63 14.30
CA ALA A 90 11.84 9.96 14.04
C ALA A 90 11.23 10.08 12.62
N LEU A 91 11.84 9.44 11.61
CA LEU A 91 11.34 9.40 10.23
C LEU A 91 10.19 8.39 10.06
N GLU A 92 10.31 7.19 10.61
CA GLU A 92 9.37 6.08 10.37
C GLU A 92 8.21 6.04 11.38
N ARG A 93 8.39 6.54 12.61
CA ARG A 93 7.46 6.47 13.77
C ARG A 93 7.43 7.81 14.55
N PRO A 94 6.95 8.91 13.95
CA PRO A 94 6.96 10.21 14.61
C PRO A 94 6.18 10.21 15.94
N ARG A 95 6.83 10.73 16.97
CA ARG A 95 6.33 10.93 18.34
C ARG A 95 6.87 12.25 18.87
N GLY A 96 6.06 13.00 19.62
CA GLY A 96 6.43 14.33 20.12
C GLY A 96 6.91 15.26 19.00
N TRP A 97 8.04 15.93 19.23
CA TRP A 97 8.68 16.90 18.32
C TRP A 97 8.85 16.44 16.86
N ALA A 98 8.98 15.13 16.60
CA ALA A 98 9.05 14.63 15.23
C ALA A 98 7.78 14.93 14.40
N LEU A 99 6.62 15.10 15.03
CA LEU A 99 5.38 15.48 14.36
C LEU A 99 5.46 16.86 13.70
N LEU A 100 6.15 17.83 14.32
CA LEU A 100 6.33 19.17 13.76
C LEU A 100 7.14 19.15 12.46
N TYR A 101 8.15 18.28 12.36
CA TYR A 101 8.90 18.10 11.11
C TYR A 101 8.02 17.54 9.98
N HIS A 102 7.17 16.54 10.25
CA HIS A 102 6.27 16.01 9.21
C HIS A 102 5.12 16.99 8.88
N ALA A 103 4.66 17.80 9.83
CA ALA A 103 3.72 18.89 9.58
C ALA A 103 4.35 20.00 8.71
N PHE A 104 5.62 20.34 8.93
CA PHE A 104 6.38 21.27 8.08
C PHE A 104 6.58 20.71 6.66
N VAL A 105 6.95 19.42 6.52
CA VAL A 105 7.04 18.74 5.21
C VAL A 105 5.67 18.68 4.51
N PHE A 106 4.58 18.47 5.26
CA PHE A 106 3.21 18.55 4.73
C PHE A 106 2.88 19.96 4.24
N LEU A 107 3.20 21.01 5.03
CA LEU A 107 2.97 22.40 4.66
C LEU A 107 3.72 22.80 3.37
N ILE A 108 4.96 22.34 3.19
CA ILE A 108 5.73 22.52 1.94
C ILE A 108 5.04 21.86 0.76
N VAL A 109 4.58 20.61 0.89
CA VAL A 109 3.88 19.89 -0.18
C VAL A 109 2.54 20.56 -0.52
N LEU A 110 1.80 21.02 0.50
CA LEU A 110 0.54 21.76 0.34
C LEU A 110 0.78 23.13 -0.33
N GLY A 111 1.84 23.85 0.04
CA GLY A 111 2.25 25.11 -0.58
C GLY A 111 2.61 24.95 -2.07
N CYS A 112 3.36 23.89 -2.42
CA CYS A 112 3.58 23.51 -3.82
C CYS A 112 2.26 23.29 -4.58
N LEU A 113 1.30 22.58 -3.97
CA LEU A 113 0.02 22.28 -4.60
C LEU A 113 -0.86 23.54 -4.78
N ILE A 114 -0.90 24.43 -3.79
CA ILE A 114 -1.64 25.70 -3.88
C ILE A 114 -1.03 26.60 -4.95
N LEU A 115 0.30 26.77 -4.98
CA LEU A 115 0.97 27.53 -6.06
C LEU A 115 0.75 26.90 -7.44
N ALA A 116 0.74 25.57 -7.54
CA ALA A 116 0.45 24.87 -8.79
C ALA A 116 -0.96 25.16 -9.31
N ILE A 117 -1.96 25.20 -8.42
CA ILE A 117 -3.33 25.62 -8.73
C ILE A 117 -3.35 27.11 -9.11
N LEU A 118 -2.66 28.00 -8.39
CA LEU A 118 -2.62 29.42 -8.74
C LEU A 118 -2.02 29.68 -10.13
N THR A 119 -1.06 28.87 -10.60
CA THR A 119 -0.58 28.94 -12.00
C THR A 119 -1.59 28.49 -13.08
N THR A 120 -2.84 28.12 -12.76
CA THR A 120 -3.90 27.95 -13.79
C THR A 120 -4.59 29.28 -14.13
N PHE A 121 -4.54 30.26 -13.23
CA PHE A 121 -5.17 31.57 -13.40
C PHE A 121 -4.23 32.52 -14.15
N LYS A 122 -4.64 32.96 -15.35
CA LYS A 122 -3.85 33.84 -16.22
C LYS A 122 -3.36 35.12 -15.52
N GLU A 123 -4.18 35.67 -14.63
CA GLU A 123 -3.94 36.92 -13.91
C GLU A 123 -2.74 36.87 -12.95
N HIS A 124 -2.36 35.69 -12.46
CA HIS A 124 -1.29 35.50 -11.49
C HIS A 124 -0.21 34.51 -11.94
N GLU A 125 -0.27 34.02 -13.18
CA GLU A 125 0.59 32.93 -13.68
C GLU A 125 2.09 33.24 -13.51
N ASN A 126 2.55 34.43 -13.91
CA ASN A 126 3.97 34.81 -13.85
C ASN A 126 4.50 34.86 -12.40
N VAL A 127 3.76 35.49 -11.48
CA VAL A 127 4.17 35.63 -10.08
C VAL A 127 4.14 34.28 -9.37
N SER A 128 3.05 33.52 -9.56
CA SER A 128 2.91 32.18 -8.97
C SER A 128 3.94 31.20 -9.52
N ALA A 129 4.30 31.29 -10.81
CA ALA A 129 5.31 30.45 -11.44
C ALA A 129 6.71 30.69 -10.86
N HIS A 130 7.08 31.95 -10.56
CA HIS A 130 8.37 32.26 -9.95
C HIS A 130 8.47 31.71 -8.51
N TRP A 131 7.45 31.97 -7.68
CA TRP A 131 7.38 31.38 -6.33
C TRP A 131 7.36 29.85 -6.36
N LEU A 132 6.70 29.25 -7.35
CA LEU A 132 6.68 27.80 -7.54
C LEU A 132 8.07 27.23 -7.86
N VAL A 133 8.90 27.90 -8.68
CA VAL A 133 10.31 27.48 -8.90
C VAL A 133 11.08 27.43 -7.59
N ILE A 134 10.99 28.50 -6.79
CA ILE A 134 11.74 28.64 -5.53
C ILE A 134 11.32 27.55 -4.54
N LEU A 135 10.01 27.40 -4.31
CA LEU A 135 9.46 26.44 -3.36
C LEU A 135 9.70 24.99 -3.84
N GLU A 136 9.57 24.71 -5.13
CA GLU A 136 9.85 23.40 -5.72
C GLU A 136 11.35 23.02 -5.60
N THR A 137 12.26 23.96 -5.86
CA THR A 137 13.72 23.74 -5.70
C THR A 137 14.09 23.44 -4.25
N PHE A 138 13.55 24.23 -3.31
CA PHE A 138 13.74 24.03 -1.88
C PHE A 138 13.17 22.68 -1.40
N ALA A 139 11.99 22.31 -1.89
CA ALA A 139 11.35 21.03 -1.63
C ALA A 139 12.18 19.84 -2.15
N ILE A 140 12.74 19.92 -3.36
CA ILE A 140 13.65 18.89 -3.91
C ILE A 140 14.86 18.68 -3.01
N PHE A 141 15.50 19.77 -2.54
CA PHE A 141 16.65 19.67 -1.64
C PHE A 141 16.28 18.98 -0.31
N ILE A 142 15.18 19.39 0.33
CA ILE A 142 14.71 18.78 1.58
C ILE A 142 14.35 17.30 1.38
N PHE A 143 13.65 16.94 0.30
CA PHE A 143 13.21 15.56 0.08
C PHE A 143 14.36 14.65 -0.36
N GLY A 144 15.34 15.16 -1.11
CA GLY A 144 16.59 14.45 -1.38
C GLY A 144 17.40 14.18 -0.11
N ALA A 145 17.49 15.17 0.78
CA ALA A 145 18.12 15.00 2.10
C ALA A 145 17.35 14.01 2.98
N GLU A 146 16.01 14.10 3.07
CA GLU A 146 15.18 13.16 3.83
C GLU A 146 15.35 11.73 3.29
N PHE A 147 15.29 11.55 1.97
CA PHE A 147 15.40 10.25 1.32
C PHE A 147 16.78 9.60 1.51
N ALA A 148 17.87 10.37 1.32
CA ALA A 148 19.23 9.91 1.57
C ALA A 148 19.44 9.54 3.05
N LEU A 149 18.93 10.36 3.96
CA LEU A 149 18.98 10.11 5.40
C LEU A 149 18.17 8.85 5.78
N ARG A 150 17.01 8.62 5.16
CA ARG A 150 16.16 7.43 5.35
C ARG A 150 16.88 6.15 4.91
N ILE A 151 17.54 6.16 3.74
CA ILE A 151 18.38 5.02 3.28
C ILE A 151 19.58 4.78 4.20
N TRP A 152 20.23 5.85 4.68
CA TRP A 152 21.36 5.73 5.59
C TRP A 152 20.95 5.14 6.95
N ALA A 153 19.85 5.66 7.52
CA ALA A 153 19.29 5.26 8.81
C ALA A 153 18.74 3.83 8.79
N ALA A 154 18.09 3.39 7.70
CA ALA A 154 17.62 2.00 7.52
C ALA A 154 18.72 0.94 7.67
N GLY A 155 20.00 1.34 7.58
CA GLY A 155 21.15 0.49 7.91
C GLY A 155 21.29 0.10 9.39
N CYS A 156 20.47 0.63 10.31
CA CYS A 156 20.41 0.16 11.70
C CYS A 156 19.82 -1.25 11.82
N CYS A 157 18.84 -1.60 10.98
CA CYS A 157 18.14 -2.88 11.05
C CYS A 157 19.01 -4.02 10.53
N CYS A 158 19.14 -5.10 11.30
CA CYS A 158 19.87 -6.31 10.89
C CYS A 158 19.39 -6.88 9.53
N ARG A 159 18.10 -6.70 9.20
CA ARG A 159 17.47 -7.15 7.94
C ARG A 159 17.89 -6.36 6.69
N TYR A 160 18.51 -5.19 6.85
CA TYR A 160 18.88 -4.27 5.75
C TYR A 160 20.39 -3.95 5.71
N LYS A 161 21.23 -4.82 6.30
CA LYS A 161 22.70 -4.73 6.24
C LYS A 161 23.22 -4.80 4.80
N GLY A 162 24.26 -4.00 4.51
CA GLY A 162 24.97 -4.00 3.22
C GLY A 162 24.16 -3.42 2.04
N TRP A 163 24.79 -3.34 0.87
CA TRP A 163 24.20 -2.74 -0.33
C TRP A 163 22.91 -3.46 -0.78
N ARG A 164 22.92 -4.80 -0.86
CA ARG A 164 21.75 -5.61 -1.20
C ARG A 164 20.60 -5.46 -0.19
N GLY A 165 20.91 -5.22 1.09
CA GLY A 165 19.92 -4.92 2.13
C GLY A 165 19.25 -3.56 1.92
N ARG A 166 20.03 -2.51 1.66
CA ARG A 166 19.52 -1.17 1.34
C ARG A 166 18.68 -1.14 0.06
N LEU A 167 19.10 -1.84 -0.99
CA LEU A 167 18.31 -1.95 -2.23
C LEU A 167 16.96 -2.65 -2.01
N LYS A 168 16.91 -3.66 -1.12
CA LYS A 168 15.65 -4.30 -0.70
C LYS A 168 14.75 -3.38 0.13
N PHE A 169 15.29 -2.37 0.80
CA PHE A 169 14.50 -1.30 1.42
C PHE A 169 13.98 -0.30 0.37
N ALA A 170 14.82 0.14 -0.57
CA ALA A 170 14.44 1.07 -1.63
C ALA A 170 13.33 0.52 -2.55
N ARG A 171 13.26 -0.80 -2.76
CA ARG A 171 12.20 -1.48 -3.53
C ARG A 171 10.82 -1.55 -2.85
N LYS A 172 10.59 -0.87 -1.71
CA LYS A 172 9.24 -0.65 -1.17
C LYS A 172 8.47 0.31 -2.11
N PRO A 173 7.17 0.09 -2.42
CA PRO A 173 6.45 0.90 -3.40
C PRO A 173 6.43 2.40 -3.05
N LEU A 174 6.29 2.74 -1.78
CA LEU A 174 6.33 4.14 -1.30
C LEU A 174 7.72 4.79 -1.44
N CYS A 175 8.79 4.00 -1.38
CA CYS A 175 10.16 4.48 -1.64
C CYS A 175 10.42 4.62 -3.15
N ILE A 176 9.88 3.71 -3.97
CA ILE A 176 9.94 3.81 -5.45
C ILE A 176 9.20 5.09 -5.91
N LEU A 177 8.04 5.39 -5.31
CA LEU A 177 7.28 6.60 -5.59
C LEU A 177 8.08 7.87 -5.21
N ASP A 178 8.70 7.91 -4.03
CA ASP A 178 9.55 9.03 -3.59
C ASP A 178 10.75 9.25 -4.53
N ILE A 179 11.39 8.17 -5.01
CA ILE A 179 12.45 8.20 -6.05
C ILE A 179 11.91 8.76 -7.37
N PHE A 180 10.80 8.21 -7.87
CA PHE A 180 10.20 8.61 -9.16
C PHE A 180 9.82 10.08 -9.16
N VAL A 181 9.17 10.53 -8.09
CA VAL A 181 8.81 11.94 -7.86
C VAL A 181 10.05 12.84 -7.86
N LEU A 182 11.11 12.46 -7.14
CA LEU A 182 12.32 13.26 -7.07
C LEU A 182 13.00 13.37 -8.44
N ILE A 183 13.22 12.23 -9.13
CA ILE A 183 13.83 12.19 -10.46
C ILE A 183 13.00 13.01 -11.45
N ALA A 184 11.67 12.86 -11.46
CA ALA A 184 10.81 13.57 -12.39
C ALA A 184 10.73 15.08 -12.11
N SER A 185 10.99 15.54 -10.88
CA SER A 185 10.96 16.97 -10.51
C SER A 185 12.23 17.75 -10.87
N VAL A 186 13.40 17.12 -10.97
CA VAL A 186 14.66 17.81 -11.30
C VAL A 186 14.64 18.45 -12.71
N PRO A 187 14.19 17.77 -13.78
CA PRO A 187 14.02 18.40 -15.08
C PRO A 187 13.00 19.55 -15.11
N VAL A 188 11.96 19.50 -14.28
CA VAL A 188 10.93 20.57 -14.21
C VAL A 188 11.59 21.90 -13.84
N VAL A 189 12.41 21.90 -12.78
CA VAL A 189 13.13 23.08 -12.32
C VAL A 189 14.17 23.53 -13.35
N ALA A 190 14.97 22.61 -13.88
CA ALA A 190 16.03 22.94 -14.84
C ALA A 190 15.48 23.62 -16.11
N VAL A 191 14.44 23.04 -16.74
CA VAL A 191 13.82 23.59 -17.95
C VAL A 191 13.10 24.93 -17.65
N ARG A 192 12.38 25.01 -16.52
CA ARG A 192 11.65 26.23 -16.13
C ARG A 192 12.60 27.40 -15.81
N ASN A 193 13.77 27.14 -15.25
CA ASN A 193 14.77 28.17 -14.95
C ASN A 193 15.54 28.68 -16.19
N GLN A 194 15.50 27.93 -17.30
CA GLN A 194 16.14 28.33 -18.56
C GLN A 194 15.20 29.09 -19.53
N GLY A 195 13.94 29.33 -19.15
CA GLY A 195 12.97 30.10 -19.96
C GLY A 195 12.64 29.49 -21.33
N ASN A 196 13.04 28.25 -21.58
CA ASN A 196 13.12 27.69 -22.93
C ASN A 196 11.74 27.24 -23.46
N VAL A 197 11.57 27.17 -24.78
CA VAL A 197 10.27 26.98 -25.47
C VAL A 197 9.55 25.65 -25.17
N LEU A 198 10.17 24.76 -24.39
CA LEU A 198 9.54 23.57 -23.78
C LEU A 198 8.51 23.90 -22.68
N ALA A 199 8.14 25.17 -22.49
CA ALA A 199 7.09 25.62 -21.57
C ALA A 199 5.77 24.84 -21.72
N THR A 200 5.40 24.43 -22.95
CA THR A 200 4.24 23.58 -23.23
C THR A 200 4.27 22.25 -22.46
N SER A 201 5.45 21.62 -22.36
CA SER A 201 5.65 20.36 -21.61
C SER A 201 5.55 20.56 -20.09
N LEU A 202 5.73 21.77 -19.57
CA LEU A 202 5.54 22.07 -18.14
C LEU A 202 4.07 21.96 -17.70
N ARG A 203 3.11 21.82 -18.64
CA ARG A 203 1.68 21.70 -18.33
C ARG A 203 1.30 20.32 -17.79
N SER A 204 1.85 19.24 -18.35
CA SER A 204 1.62 17.86 -17.86
C SER A 204 2.36 17.57 -16.57
N LEU A 205 3.52 18.21 -16.35
CA LEU A 205 4.32 18.09 -15.13
C LEU A 205 3.59 18.58 -13.86
N ARG A 206 2.52 19.37 -14.01
CA ARG A 206 1.60 19.72 -12.91
C ARG A 206 0.98 18.49 -12.23
N PHE A 207 0.75 17.40 -12.97
CA PHE A 207 0.26 16.14 -12.41
C PHE A 207 1.25 15.48 -11.44
N LEU A 208 2.57 15.66 -11.65
CA LEU A 208 3.61 15.15 -10.75
C LEU A 208 3.62 15.86 -9.38
N GLN A 209 3.03 17.04 -9.28
CA GLN A 209 2.87 17.77 -8.01
C GLN A 209 1.77 17.12 -7.15
N ILE A 210 0.74 16.52 -7.76
CA ILE A 210 -0.26 15.70 -7.06
C ILE A 210 0.37 14.41 -6.50
N LEU A 211 1.28 13.77 -7.26
CA LEU A 211 2.02 12.59 -6.78
C LEU A 211 2.88 12.87 -5.52
N ARG A 212 3.30 14.12 -5.28
CA ARG A 212 3.98 14.53 -4.04
C ARG A 212 3.11 14.44 -2.79
N MET A 213 1.79 14.50 -2.94
CA MET A 213 0.83 14.32 -1.83
C MET A 213 0.66 12.83 -1.48
N LEU A 214 0.68 11.92 -2.47
CA LEU A 214 0.44 10.49 -2.26
C LEU A 214 1.49 9.83 -1.35
N ARG A 215 2.73 10.33 -1.33
CA ARG A 215 3.79 9.85 -0.42
C ARG A 215 3.57 10.18 1.06
N MET A 216 2.55 10.98 1.39
CA MET A 216 2.22 11.37 2.77
C MET A 216 1.74 10.18 3.62
N ASP A 217 1.06 9.18 3.04
CA ASP A 217 0.91 7.87 3.69
C ASP A 217 2.20 7.05 3.57
N ARG A 218 3.27 7.53 4.23
CA ARG A 218 4.60 6.92 4.25
C ARG A 218 4.62 5.48 4.79
N ARG A 219 3.52 5.02 5.39
CA ARG A 219 3.37 3.66 5.95
C ARG A 219 2.53 2.73 5.09
N GLY A 220 1.73 3.25 4.16
CA GLY A 220 0.61 2.54 3.57
C GLY A 220 -0.35 2.06 4.67
N GLY A 221 -0.51 2.85 5.73
CA GLY A 221 -1.31 2.48 6.89
C GLY A 221 -2.80 2.56 6.57
N THR A 222 -3.21 3.67 5.97
CA THR A 222 -4.56 3.90 5.47
C THR A 222 -4.89 2.90 4.37
N TRP A 223 -3.97 2.70 3.42
CA TRP A 223 -4.14 1.72 2.33
C TRP A 223 -4.31 0.28 2.83
N LYS A 224 -3.63 -0.13 3.92
CA LYS A 224 -3.81 -1.46 4.53
C LYS A 224 -5.11 -1.59 5.31
N LEU A 225 -5.52 -0.54 6.02
CA LEU A 225 -6.79 -0.53 6.74
C LEU A 225 -7.96 -0.61 5.74
N LEU A 226 -7.94 0.24 4.71
CA LEU A 226 -8.90 0.26 3.61
C LEU A 226 -8.93 -1.08 2.87
N GLY A 227 -7.76 -1.61 2.48
CA GLY A 227 -7.67 -2.92 1.83
C GLY A 227 -8.19 -4.07 2.71
N SER A 228 -7.93 -4.03 4.03
CA SER A 228 -8.46 -5.04 4.96
C SER A 228 -9.97 -4.92 5.19
N ALA A 229 -10.52 -3.70 5.17
CA ALA A 229 -11.95 -3.45 5.27
C ALA A 229 -12.68 -3.94 4.01
N ILE A 230 -12.19 -3.55 2.82
CA ILE A 230 -12.69 -4.02 1.52
C ILE A 230 -12.58 -5.54 1.42
N TYR A 231 -11.47 -6.14 1.83
CA TYR A 231 -11.31 -7.60 1.77
C TYR A 231 -12.31 -8.34 2.67
N ALA A 232 -12.54 -7.84 3.89
CA ALA A 232 -13.49 -8.42 4.85
C ALA A 232 -14.95 -8.42 4.34
N HIS A 233 -15.34 -7.37 3.61
CA HIS A 233 -16.69 -7.21 3.04
C HIS A 233 -16.73 -7.46 1.52
N SER A 234 -15.70 -8.10 0.95
CA SER A 234 -15.50 -8.22 -0.49
C SER A 234 -16.67 -8.89 -1.23
N LYS A 235 -17.30 -9.90 -0.62
CA LYS A 235 -18.49 -10.55 -1.19
C LYS A 235 -19.68 -9.61 -1.28
N GLU A 236 -19.98 -8.90 -0.19
CA GLU A 236 -21.09 -7.93 -0.07
C GLU A 236 -20.88 -6.76 -1.04
N LEU A 237 -19.64 -6.30 -1.18
CA LEU A 237 -19.25 -5.23 -2.10
C LEU A 237 -19.43 -5.64 -3.57
N ILE A 238 -18.98 -6.86 -3.93
CA ILE A 238 -19.09 -7.39 -5.30
C ILE A 238 -20.56 -7.62 -5.68
N THR A 239 -21.39 -8.16 -4.78
CA THR A 239 -22.83 -8.33 -5.07
C THR A 239 -23.55 -6.99 -5.19
N ALA A 240 -23.23 -6.01 -4.34
CA ALA A 240 -23.79 -4.66 -4.45
C ALA A 240 -23.42 -3.97 -5.78
N TRP A 241 -22.14 -4.05 -6.19
CA TRP A 241 -21.68 -3.53 -7.49
C TRP A 241 -22.35 -4.25 -8.67
N TYR A 242 -22.46 -5.58 -8.62
CA TYR A 242 -23.10 -6.36 -9.69
C TYR A 242 -24.59 -6.00 -9.85
N ILE A 243 -25.36 -5.95 -8.77
CA ILE A 243 -26.79 -5.61 -8.82
C ILE A 243 -26.98 -4.14 -9.20
N GLY A 244 -26.16 -3.23 -8.66
CA GLY A 244 -26.19 -1.81 -9.03
C GLY A 244 -25.89 -1.57 -10.51
N PHE A 245 -24.88 -2.24 -11.07
CA PHE A 245 -24.51 -2.11 -12.49
C PHE A 245 -25.54 -2.75 -13.43
N LEU A 246 -26.14 -3.89 -13.04
CA LEU A 246 -27.25 -4.50 -13.76
C LEU A 246 -28.49 -3.59 -13.77
N SER A 247 -28.81 -2.98 -12.63
CA SER A 247 -29.88 -1.97 -12.51
C SER A 247 -29.60 -0.73 -13.36
N LEU A 248 -28.34 -0.26 -13.40
CA LEU A 248 -27.92 0.89 -14.23
C LEU A 248 -28.17 0.62 -15.71
N ILE A 249 -27.71 -0.51 -16.23
CA ILE A 249 -27.91 -0.91 -17.63
C ILE A 249 -29.40 -1.03 -17.95
N LEU A 250 -30.16 -1.75 -17.12
CA LEU A 250 -31.58 -2.01 -17.37
C LEU A 250 -32.42 -0.72 -17.32
N ALA A 251 -32.18 0.15 -16.33
CA ALA A 251 -32.85 1.43 -16.21
C ALA A 251 -32.53 2.36 -17.39
N SER A 252 -31.26 2.47 -17.76
CA SER A 252 -30.81 3.31 -18.88
C SER A 252 -31.40 2.82 -20.20
N PHE A 253 -31.48 1.51 -20.42
CA PHE A 253 -32.05 0.92 -21.63
C PHE A 253 -33.57 1.12 -21.72
N LEU A 254 -34.30 0.88 -20.63
CA LEU A 254 -35.76 1.05 -20.62
C LEU A 254 -36.20 2.53 -20.74
N VAL A 255 -35.48 3.45 -20.10
CA VAL A 255 -35.74 4.90 -20.28
C VAL A 255 -35.33 5.37 -21.67
N TYR A 256 -34.22 4.87 -22.23
CA TYR A 256 -33.81 5.16 -23.61
C TYR A 256 -34.88 4.76 -24.63
N LEU A 257 -35.45 3.55 -24.53
CA LEU A 257 -36.52 3.12 -25.43
C LEU A 257 -37.74 4.04 -25.32
N VAL A 258 -38.31 4.20 -24.12
CA VAL A 258 -39.54 4.96 -23.92
C VAL A 258 -39.40 6.44 -24.33
N GLU A 259 -38.28 7.09 -24.00
CA GLU A 259 -38.06 8.49 -24.38
C GLU A 259 -37.77 8.64 -25.88
N LYS A 260 -37.19 7.64 -26.56
CA LYS A 260 -36.94 7.68 -28.01
C LYS A 260 -38.18 7.33 -28.82
N ASP A 261 -39.01 6.41 -28.33
CA ASP A 261 -40.29 6.05 -28.95
C ASP A 261 -41.24 7.27 -28.96
N ASP A 262 -41.49 7.90 -27.79
CA ASP A 262 -42.32 9.11 -27.69
C ASP A 262 -41.71 10.31 -28.47
N ALA A 263 -40.38 10.41 -28.56
CA ALA A 263 -39.73 11.43 -29.40
C ALA A 263 -39.94 11.18 -30.90
N SER A 264 -39.95 9.93 -31.34
CA SER A 264 -40.21 9.58 -32.76
C SER A 264 -41.66 9.88 -33.17
N VAL A 265 -42.64 9.61 -32.30
CA VAL A 265 -44.04 9.98 -32.51
C VAL A 265 -44.21 11.50 -32.49
N SER A 266 -43.49 12.20 -31.61
CA SER A 266 -43.52 13.68 -31.58
C SER A 266 -42.94 14.35 -32.83
N MET A 267 -42.18 13.63 -33.66
CA MET A 267 -41.57 14.15 -34.89
C MET A 267 -42.46 13.97 -36.13
N SER A 268 -43.33 12.96 -36.18
CA SER A 268 -44.16 12.69 -37.37
C SER A 268 -45.21 13.77 -37.64
N ASP A 269 -45.64 14.47 -36.59
CA ASP A 269 -46.79 15.38 -36.64
C ASP A 269 -46.38 16.84 -36.94
N GLN A 270 -45.08 17.14 -37.04
CA GLN A 270 -44.59 18.52 -37.11
C GLN A 270 -44.41 19.04 -38.56
N GLU A 271 -45.53 19.28 -39.23
CA GLU A 271 -45.59 20.01 -40.52
C GLU A 271 -45.32 21.52 -40.33
N ASN A 272 -44.10 21.89 -39.90
CA ASN A 272 -43.72 23.30 -39.74
C ASN A 272 -42.18 23.51 -39.90
N PRO A 273 -41.69 23.89 -41.09
CA PRO A 273 -40.25 23.91 -41.43
C PRO A 273 -39.43 25.07 -40.82
N THR A 274 -40.01 25.84 -39.89
CA THR A 274 -39.39 27.05 -39.29
C THR A 274 -39.05 26.87 -37.79
N ALA A 275 -39.33 25.69 -37.21
CA ALA A 275 -38.98 25.41 -35.82
C ALA A 275 -37.50 25.02 -35.67
N GLN A 276 -36.83 25.56 -34.65
CA GLN A 276 -35.51 25.09 -34.23
C GLN A 276 -35.60 23.59 -33.86
N PRO A 277 -34.58 22.76 -34.21
CA PRO A 277 -34.58 21.35 -33.83
C PRO A 277 -34.59 21.22 -32.31
N LYS A 278 -35.64 20.62 -31.79
CA LYS A 278 -35.87 20.45 -30.34
C LYS A 278 -34.85 19.46 -29.78
N GLU A 279 -33.98 19.93 -28.89
CA GLU A 279 -32.90 19.11 -28.34
C GLU A 279 -33.43 17.82 -27.68
N GLN A 280 -32.88 16.68 -28.11
CA GLN A 280 -33.23 15.35 -27.62
C GLN A 280 -32.22 14.88 -26.57
N ASP A 281 -32.64 14.88 -25.30
CA ASP A 281 -31.82 14.45 -24.15
C ASP A 281 -31.23 13.03 -24.31
N PHE A 282 -31.91 12.16 -25.06
CA PHE A 282 -31.64 10.73 -25.19
C PHE A 282 -31.47 10.29 -26.65
N ASP A 283 -30.73 11.04 -27.47
CA ASP A 283 -30.47 10.60 -28.85
C ASP A 283 -29.70 9.26 -28.89
N THR A 284 -28.63 9.12 -28.09
CA THR A 284 -27.86 7.86 -28.03
C THR A 284 -28.08 7.11 -26.71
N TYR A 285 -27.88 5.78 -26.74
CA TYR A 285 -27.85 4.96 -25.52
C TYR A 285 -26.73 5.38 -24.54
N ALA A 286 -25.66 6.04 -25.01
CA ALA A 286 -24.63 6.59 -24.13
C ALA A 286 -25.13 7.78 -23.29
N ASP A 287 -26.07 8.58 -23.82
CA ASP A 287 -26.71 9.67 -23.09
C ASP A 287 -27.61 9.16 -21.97
N ALA A 288 -28.36 8.08 -22.25
CA ALA A 288 -29.16 7.40 -21.24
C ALA A 288 -28.29 6.73 -20.16
N LEU A 289 -27.15 6.13 -20.52
CA LEU A 289 -26.17 5.60 -19.57
C LEU A 289 -25.55 6.70 -18.69
N TRP A 290 -25.26 7.87 -19.25
CA TRP A 290 -24.79 9.03 -18.49
C TRP A 290 -25.84 9.49 -17.49
N TRP A 291 -27.09 9.70 -17.95
CA TRP A 291 -28.22 10.05 -17.09
C TRP A 291 -28.43 9.02 -15.97
N GLY A 292 -28.39 7.72 -16.30
CA GLY A 292 -28.53 6.63 -15.35
C GLY A 292 -27.42 6.61 -14.30
N LEU A 293 -26.17 6.86 -14.70
CA LEU A 293 -25.03 6.99 -13.79
C LEU A 293 -25.18 8.19 -12.86
N ILE A 294 -25.53 9.36 -13.37
CA ILE A 294 -25.71 10.61 -12.59
C ILE A 294 -26.91 10.52 -11.64
N THR A 295 -27.95 9.77 -12.02
CA THR A 295 -29.12 9.50 -11.18
C THR A 295 -28.81 8.49 -10.07
N LEU A 296 -28.20 7.34 -10.40
CA LEU A 296 -27.88 6.30 -9.41
C LEU A 296 -26.74 6.65 -8.45
N THR A 297 -25.85 7.56 -8.84
CA THR A 297 -24.85 8.17 -7.94
C THR A 297 -25.42 9.33 -7.11
N THR A 298 -26.71 9.66 -7.27
CA THR A 298 -27.41 10.78 -6.60
C THR A 298 -26.79 12.17 -6.82
N ILE A 299 -26.06 12.35 -7.93
CA ILE A 299 -25.47 13.64 -8.31
C ILE A 299 -26.53 14.56 -8.93
N GLY A 300 -27.38 14.03 -9.80
CA GLY A 300 -28.58 14.72 -10.29
C GLY A 300 -28.35 16.10 -10.94
N TYR A 301 -27.41 16.22 -11.88
CA TYR A 301 -27.10 17.50 -12.56
C TYR A 301 -28.30 18.17 -13.25
N GLY A 302 -29.30 17.40 -13.68
CA GLY A 302 -30.50 17.93 -14.36
C GLY A 302 -30.28 18.33 -15.82
N ASP A 303 -29.13 17.96 -16.40
CA ASP A 303 -28.76 18.20 -17.79
C ASP A 303 -29.58 17.37 -18.79
N LYS A 304 -30.01 16.18 -18.38
CA LYS A 304 -30.90 15.27 -19.13
C LYS A 304 -31.95 14.73 -18.18
N THR A 305 -33.22 14.70 -18.58
CA THR A 305 -34.29 14.15 -17.72
C THR A 305 -35.39 13.47 -18.53
N PRO A 306 -35.98 12.36 -18.05
CA PRO A 306 -37.14 11.76 -18.70
C PRO A 306 -38.31 12.73 -18.71
N LYS A 307 -38.82 13.01 -19.92
CA LYS A 307 -39.93 13.93 -20.19
C LYS A 307 -41.26 13.18 -20.19
N THR A 308 -41.25 11.91 -20.58
CA THR A 308 -42.43 11.05 -20.66
C THR A 308 -42.92 10.63 -19.26
N TRP A 309 -44.21 10.29 -19.12
CA TRP A 309 -44.74 9.81 -17.84
C TRP A 309 -44.22 8.40 -17.49
N ALA A 310 -44.08 7.53 -18.50
CA ALA A 310 -43.62 6.15 -18.34
C ALA A 310 -42.11 6.10 -18.05
N GLY A 311 -41.30 6.90 -18.75
CA GLY A 311 -39.87 7.08 -18.48
C GLY A 311 -39.63 7.61 -17.06
N ARG A 312 -40.47 8.52 -16.55
CA ARG A 312 -40.43 8.98 -15.15
C ARG A 312 -40.80 7.89 -14.14
N LEU A 313 -41.78 7.04 -14.43
CA LEU A 313 -42.16 5.92 -13.55
C LEU A 313 -41.04 4.86 -13.49
N LEU A 314 -40.46 4.53 -14.63
CA LEU A 314 -39.31 3.62 -14.74
C LEU A 314 -38.08 4.22 -14.03
N ALA A 315 -37.78 5.50 -14.27
CA ALA A 315 -36.70 6.21 -13.58
C ALA A 315 -36.86 6.19 -12.06
N GLY A 316 -38.04 6.52 -11.55
CA GLY A 316 -38.31 6.54 -10.11
C GLY A 316 -38.16 5.16 -9.45
N THR A 317 -38.73 4.12 -10.07
CA THR A 317 -38.65 2.74 -9.56
C THR A 317 -37.21 2.19 -9.58
N PHE A 318 -36.49 2.36 -10.68
CA PHE A 318 -35.08 1.94 -10.76
C PHE A 318 -34.13 2.80 -9.92
N ALA A 319 -34.42 4.09 -9.70
CA ALA A 319 -33.64 4.93 -8.80
C ALA A 319 -33.71 4.43 -7.36
N LEU A 320 -34.92 4.15 -6.83
CA LEU A 320 -35.11 3.62 -5.48
C LEU A 320 -34.32 2.31 -5.26
N ILE A 321 -34.36 1.40 -6.24
CA ILE A 321 -33.62 0.13 -6.20
C ILE A 321 -32.12 0.38 -6.32
N GLY A 322 -31.67 1.05 -7.38
CA GLY A 322 -30.24 1.19 -7.72
C GLY A 322 -29.47 2.04 -6.71
N VAL A 323 -30.02 3.16 -6.24
CA VAL A 323 -29.39 4.02 -5.21
C VAL A 323 -29.16 3.22 -3.92
N SER A 324 -30.13 2.37 -3.54
CA SER A 324 -30.00 1.50 -2.35
C SER A 324 -28.79 0.56 -2.46
N PHE A 325 -28.52 -0.01 -3.64
CA PHE A 325 -27.33 -0.85 -3.86
C PHE A 325 -26.03 -0.04 -3.99
N PHE A 326 -26.06 1.12 -4.65
CA PHE A 326 -24.90 2.03 -4.76
C PHE A 326 -24.45 2.62 -3.41
N ALA A 327 -25.32 2.65 -2.39
CA ALA A 327 -24.98 3.08 -1.03
C ALA A 327 -24.24 2.02 -0.20
N LEU A 328 -24.43 0.72 -0.46
CA LEU A 328 -23.84 -0.38 0.31
C LEU A 328 -22.29 -0.36 0.38
N PRO A 329 -21.54 0.00 -0.68
CA PRO A 329 -20.09 0.24 -0.61
C PRO A 329 -19.67 1.23 0.48
N ALA A 330 -20.41 2.33 0.67
CA ALA A 330 -20.10 3.33 1.68
C ALA A 330 -20.44 2.84 3.09
N VAL A 331 -21.62 2.21 3.27
CA VAL A 331 -22.08 1.67 4.55
C VAL A 331 -21.16 0.56 5.06
N SER A 332 -20.74 -0.35 4.17
CA SER A 332 -19.82 -1.44 4.53
C SER A 332 -18.42 -0.93 4.90
N ALA A 333 -17.87 0.05 4.16
CA ALA A 333 -16.59 0.69 4.50
C ALA A 333 -16.64 1.41 5.86
N LEU A 334 -17.73 2.13 6.16
CA LEU A 334 -17.94 2.81 7.43
C LEU A 334 -18.08 1.80 8.59
N SER A 335 -18.93 0.78 8.41
CA SER A 335 -19.17 -0.30 9.39
C SER A 335 -17.88 -1.06 9.72
N SER A 336 -17.07 -1.37 8.71
CA SER A 336 -15.77 -2.03 8.90
C SER A 336 -14.78 -1.12 9.63
N THR A 337 -14.71 0.17 9.27
CA THR A 337 -13.86 1.16 9.96
C THR A 337 -14.25 1.33 11.42
N HIS A 338 -15.54 1.41 11.73
CA HIS A 338 -16.05 1.43 13.10
C HIS A 338 -15.70 0.14 13.86
N ARG A 339 -15.88 -1.04 13.23
CA ARG A 339 -15.50 -2.35 13.80
C ARG A 339 -14.00 -2.44 14.12
N PHE A 340 -13.14 -1.87 13.26
CA PHE A 340 -11.70 -1.74 13.52
C PHE A 340 -11.40 -0.76 14.65
N PHE A 341 -12.09 0.38 14.73
CA PHE A 341 -11.93 1.34 15.82
C PHE A 341 -12.32 0.75 17.17
N VAL A 342 -13.51 0.15 17.28
CA VAL A 342 -13.99 -0.52 18.51
C VAL A 342 -13.07 -1.65 18.94
N LYS A 343 -12.61 -2.51 18.01
CA LYS A 343 -11.61 -3.55 18.32
C LYS A 343 -10.24 -2.96 18.67
N GLY A 344 -9.87 -1.81 18.14
CA GLY A 344 -8.60 -1.14 18.43
C GLY A 344 -8.56 -0.41 19.78
N TYR A 345 -9.68 0.19 20.21
CA TYR A 345 -9.78 1.01 21.41
C TYR A 345 -10.31 0.25 22.63
N LEU A 346 -11.32 -0.62 22.44
CA LEU A 346 -12.01 -1.29 23.54
C LEU A 346 -11.31 -2.60 23.94
N ASN A 347 -10.81 -3.38 22.96
CA ASN A 347 -10.20 -4.68 23.21
C ASN A 347 -8.89 -4.65 24.04
N PRO A 348 -7.90 -3.75 23.82
CA PRO A 348 -6.72 -3.71 24.68
C PRO A 348 -7.07 -3.36 26.13
N THR A 349 -8.06 -2.49 26.33
CA THR A 349 -8.59 -2.10 27.64
C THR A 349 -9.27 -3.28 28.33
N LEU A 350 -10.13 -4.00 27.61
CA LEU A 350 -10.81 -5.21 28.11
C LEU A 350 -9.81 -6.34 28.44
N HIS A 351 -8.79 -6.55 27.61
CA HIS A 351 -7.77 -7.57 27.82
C HIS A 351 -6.80 -7.21 28.97
N LEU A 352 -6.60 -5.92 29.25
CA LEU A 352 -5.88 -5.46 30.44
C LEU A 352 -6.73 -5.66 31.71
N SER A 353 -8.02 -5.30 31.66
CA SER A 353 -8.98 -5.52 32.76
C SER A 353 -9.16 -7.00 33.08
N CYS A 354 -9.36 -7.87 32.09
CA CYS A 354 -9.47 -9.32 32.32
C CYS A 354 -8.17 -9.90 32.89
N ARG A 355 -6.98 -9.44 32.47
CA ARG A 355 -5.71 -9.88 33.07
C ARG A 355 -5.56 -9.41 34.51
N TYR A 356 -5.96 -8.18 34.84
CA TYR A 356 -6.00 -7.70 36.23
C TYR A 356 -7.00 -8.50 37.07
N LEU A 357 -8.21 -8.75 36.56
CA LEU A 357 -9.25 -9.50 37.27
C LEU A 357 -8.84 -10.95 37.52
N ILE A 358 -8.25 -11.62 36.52
CA ILE A 358 -7.71 -12.99 36.67
C ILE A 358 -6.57 -13.01 37.70
N LEU A 359 -5.67 -12.01 37.71
CA LEU A 359 -4.61 -11.94 38.72
C LEU A 359 -5.19 -11.71 40.13
N ILE A 360 -6.13 -10.78 40.31
CA ILE A 360 -6.82 -10.53 41.58
C ILE A 360 -7.53 -11.80 42.09
N LEU A 361 -8.27 -12.49 41.21
CA LEU A 361 -8.95 -13.75 41.54
C LEU A 361 -7.94 -14.88 41.85
N SER A 362 -6.78 -14.91 41.20
CA SER A 362 -5.74 -15.91 41.50
C SER A 362 -5.14 -15.70 42.90
N SER A 363 -4.91 -14.45 43.31
CA SER A 363 -4.29 -14.06 44.59
C SER A 363 -5.22 -14.08 45.80
N LEU A 364 -6.52 -14.31 45.63
CA LEU A 364 -7.45 -14.45 46.76
C LEU A 364 -7.24 -15.80 47.50
N PRO A 365 -7.19 -15.81 48.85
CA PRO A 365 -7.08 -17.05 49.63
C PRO A 365 -8.36 -17.90 49.52
N ALA A 366 -8.21 -19.22 49.60
CA ALA A 366 -9.23 -20.21 49.21
C ALA A 366 -10.63 -19.95 49.80
N HIS A 367 -10.72 -19.70 51.12
CA HIS A 367 -11.97 -19.44 51.86
C HIS A 367 -12.83 -18.28 51.29
N ARG A 368 -12.26 -17.40 50.44
CA ARG A 368 -13.02 -16.30 49.79
C ARG A 368 -13.41 -16.57 48.33
N LYS A 369 -13.10 -17.75 47.79
CA LYS A 369 -13.51 -18.20 46.43
C LYS A 369 -14.89 -18.85 46.47
N ASP A 370 -15.13 -19.69 47.47
CA ASP A 370 -16.41 -20.38 47.69
C ASP A 370 -17.57 -19.37 47.86
N THR A 371 -17.32 -18.26 48.57
CA THR A 371 -18.29 -17.17 48.74
C THR A 371 -18.61 -16.43 47.42
N LEU A 372 -17.71 -16.46 46.44
CA LEU A 372 -17.90 -15.82 45.14
C LEU A 372 -18.64 -16.74 44.15
N GLU A 373 -18.48 -18.07 44.23
CA GLU A 373 -19.34 -18.99 43.45
C GLU A 373 -20.82 -18.88 43.86
N VAL A 374 -21.10 -18.69 45.17
CA VAL A 374 -22.47 -18.52 45.69
C VAL A 374 -23.11 -17.20 45.26
N MET A 375 -22.32 -16.18 44.87
CA MET A 375 -22.80 -14.93 44.28
C MET A 375 -22.80 -14.92 42.73
N ALA A 376 -22.37 -16.02 42.09
CA ALA A 376 -22.25 -16.15 40.63
C ALA A 376 -23.27 -17.12 40.02
N ARG A 377 -24.28 -17.53 40.80
CA ARG A 377 -25.48 -18.27 40.38
C ARG A 377 -26.72 -17.40 40.59
#